data_AF-A0A6N1VG90-F1
#
_entry.id   AF-A0A6N1VG90-F1
#
_cell.length_a   1.000
_cell.length_b   1.000
_cell.length_c   1.000
_cell.angle_alpha   90.00
_cell.angle_beta   90.00
_cell.angle_gamma   90.00
#
_symmetry.space_group_name_H-M   'P 1'
#
loop_
_entity.id
_entity.type
_entity.pdbx_description
1 polymer ?
#
loop_
_entity_poly.entity_id
_entity_poly.type
_entity_poly.pdbx_seq_one_letter_code
_entity_poly.pdbx_strand_id
1 'polypeptide(L)'
;MAILQIVNTAAFVLAVAVTGGAFAPAPAERAPTAAELAFSDAPYGVDPIVTGPVSGKFRAERDRAGCEDAVWPDIPVSCYPR
;
A
#
# COMPACT_ATOMS: atom_id res chain seq x y z
N MET A 1 -65.79 -0.76 7.36
CA MET A 1 -65.66 -2.02 6.60
C MET A 1 -65.29 -1.61 5.18
N ALA A 2 -64.13 -1.89 4.57
CA ALA A 2 -63.10 -2.93 4.70
C ALA A 2 -61.71 -2.25 4.52
N ILE A 3 -60.72 -2.46 5.41
CA ILE A 3 -59.70 -3.54 5.42
C ILE A 3 -58.71 -3.46 4.25
N LEU A 4 -57.45 -3.11 4.61
CA LEU A 4 -56.12 -3.53 4.10
C LEU A 4 -55.93 -3.71 2.58
N GLN A 5 -54.84 -3.29 1.95
CA GLN A 5 -53.47 -3.73 2.23
C GLN A 5 -52.47 -2.70 1.67
N ILE A 6 -51.52 -2.27 2.50
CA ILE A 6 -50.31 -1.54 2.11
C ILE A 6 -49.37 -2.59 1.52
N VAL A 7 -49.21 -2.63 0.19
CA VAL A 7 -48.22 -3.49 -0.45
C VAL A 7 -46.88 -2.76 -0.44
N ASN A 8 -46.20 -2.85 0.70
CA ASN A 8 -44.80 -2.51 0.85
C ASN A 8 -43.98 -3.62 0.18
N THR A 9 -43.61 -3.48 -1.09
CA THR A 9 -42.76 -4.44 -1.79
C THR A 9 -41.31 -4.30 -1.32
N ALA A 10 -41.02 -4.85 -0.14
CA ALA A 10 -39.68 -5.22 0.27
C ALA A 10 -39.28 -6.48 -0.51
N ALA A 11 -38.52 -6.32 -1.59
CA ALA A 11 -37.82 -7.42 -2.24
C ALA A 11 -36.34 -7.33 -1.84
N PHE A 12 -36.04 -7.77 -0.62
CA PHE A 12 -34.69 -8.02 -0.16
C PHE A 12 -34.26 -9.38 -0.73
N VAL A 13 -33.61 -9.37 -1.91
CA VAL A 13 -33.04 -10.60 -2.48
C VAL A 13 -31.64 -10.78 -1.88
N LEU A 14 -31.58 -11.45 -0.74
CA LEU A 14 -30.33 -11.93 -0.16
C LEU A 14 -29.94 -13.25 -0.85
N ALA A 15 -29.18 -13.16 -1.94
CA ALA A 15 -28.58 -14.32 -2.57
C ALA A 15 -27.25 -14.65 -1.87
N VAL A 16 -27.30 -15.45 -0.80
CA VAL A 16 -26.09 -16.07 -0.21
C VAL A 16 -25.77 -17.32 -1.01
N ALA A 17 -24.89 -17.19 -2.01
CA ALA A 17 -24.27 -18.33 -2.66
C ALA A 17 -23.05 -18.77 -1.83
N VAL A 18 -23.25 -19.74 -0.94
CA VAL A 18 -22.15 -20.48 -0.29
C VAL A 18 -21.60 -21.49 -1.30
N THR A 19 -20.78 -21.01 -2.24
CA THR A 19 -19.90 -21.87 -3.04
C THR A 19 -18.48 -21.64 -2.53
N GLY A 20 -17.98 -22.59 -1.74
CA GLY A 20 -16.64 -22.53 -1.17
C GLY A 20 -15.57 -22.40 -2.26
N GLY A 21 -14.81 -21.30 -2.20
CA GLY A 21 -13.39 -21.29 -2.58
C GLY A 21 -12.97 -20.78 -3.96
N ALA A 22 -13.84 -20.35 -4.86
CA ALA A 22 -13.42 -20.04 -6.25
C ALA A 22 -13.40 -18.55 -6.66
N PHE A 23 -13.95 -17.63 -5.87
CA PHE A 23 -14.05 -16.20 -6.25
C PHE A 23 -13.81 -15.25 -5.09
N ALA A 24 -12.84 -15.55 -4.22
CA ALA A 24 -12.28 -14.47 -3.42
C ALA A 24 -11.63 -13.48 -4.41
N PRO A 25 -12.00 -12.19 -4.43
CA PRO A 25 -11.24 -11.22 -5.20
C PRO A 25 -9.79 -11.33 -4.74
N ALA A 26 -8.86 -11.44 -5.70
CA ALA A 26 -7.45 -11.38 -5.38
C ALA A 26 -7.21 -10.12 -4.51
N PRO A 27 -6.39 -10.20 -3.45
CA PRO A 27 -6.09 -9.02 -2.66
C PRO A 27 -5.62 -7.92 -3.60
N ALA A 28 -6.21 -6.73 -3.46
CA ALA A 28 -5.84 -5.58 -4.29
C ALA A 28 -4.34 -5.34 -4.12
N GLU A 29 -3.62 -5.38 -5.23
CA GLU A 29 -2.18 -5.12 -5.23
C GLU A 29 -1.94 -3.67 -4.81
N ARG A 30 -1.03 -3.48 -3.85
CA ARG A 30 -0.70 -2.15 -3.35
C ARG A 30 -0.01 -1.36 -4.47
N ALA A 31 -0.35 -0.08 -4.61
CA ALA A 31 0.41 0.81 -5.49
C ALA A 31 1.90 0.83 -5.08
N PRO A 32 2.84 0.80 -6.03
CA PRO A 32 4.26 0.82 -5.72
C PRO A 32 4.65 2.14 -5.04
N THR A 33 5.55 2.06 -4.07
CA THR A 33 6.22 3.20 -3.45
C THR A 33 7.16 3.89 -4.44
N ALA A 34 7.57 5.11 -4.11
CA ALA A 34 8.61 5.79 -4.87
C ALA A 34 9.95 5.02 -4.91
N ALA A 35 10.28 4.27 -3.85
CA ALA A 35 11.50 3.46 -3.81
C ALA A 35 11.41 2.25 -4.77
N GLU A 36 10.30 1.53 -4.76
CA GLU A 36 10.09 0.40 -5.70
C GLU A 36 10.11 0.86 -7.16
N LEU A 37 9.59 2.06 -7.45
CA LEU A 37 9.67 2.64 -8.79
C LEU A 37 11.10 3.04 -9.17
N ALA A 38 11.89 3.54 -8.22
CA ALA A 38 13.27 3.94 -8.45
C ALA A 38 14.23 2.74 -8.61
N PHE A 39 13.95 1.63 -7.93
CA PHE A 39 14.76 0.41 -7.91
C PHE A 39 13.95 -0.81 -8.35
N SER A 40 13.35 -0.73 -9.54
CA SER A 40 12.45 -1.76 -10.06
C SER A 40 13.11 -3.12 -10.32
N ASP A 41 14.43 -3.17 -10.40
CA ASP A 41 15.25 -4.36 -10.58
C ASP A 41 15.64 -5.04 -9.25
N ALA A 42 15.26 -4.45 -8.11
CA ALA A 42 15.55 -4.95 -6.77
C ALA A 42 14.28 -5.51 -6.09
N PRO A 43 13.86 -6.76 -6.40
CA PRO A 43 12.62 -7.34 -5.85
C PRO A 43 12.66 -7.54 -4.33
N TYR A 44 13.86 -7.60 -3.75
CA TYR A 44 14.09 -7.74 -2.30
C TYR A 44 14.48 -6.42 -1.63
N GLY A 45 14.48 -5.32 -2.39
CA GLY A 45 14.76 -3.98 -1.91
C GLY A 45 16.23 -3.57 -1.90
N VAL A 46 16.41 -2.29 -1.56
CA VAL A 46 17.72 -1.62 -1.48
C VAL A 46 17.81 -0.92 -0.13
N ASP A 47 18.95 -1.09 0.56
CA ASP A 47 19.22 -0.45 1.84
C ASP A 47 19.86 0.94 1.62
N PRO A 48 19.35 2.02 2.24
CA PRO A 48 19.94 3.36 2.17
C PRO A 48 21.20 3.54 3.06
N ILE A 49 21.88 2.47 3.47
CA ILE A 49 23.17 2.55 4.16
C ILE A 49 24.23 3.24 3.31
N VAL A 50 24.92 4.20 3.94
CA VAL A 50 26.04 4.94 3.35
C VAL A 50 27.33 4.48 4.03
N THR A 51 28.20 3.81 3.29
CA THR A 51 29.48 3.28 3.79
C THR A 51 30.67 4.24 3.62
N GLY A 52 30.49 5.34 2.86
CA GLY A 52 31.54 6.31 2.54
C GLY A 52 31.27 7.72 3.07
N PRO A 53 32.23 8.66 2.91
CA PRO A 53 32.01 10.05 3.26
C PRO A 53 30.91 10.66 2.40
N VAL A 54 30.09 11.50 3.02
CA VAL A 54 29.05 12.27 2.35
C VAL A 54 29.15 13.75 2.69
N SER A 55 28.62 14.58 1.80
CA SER A 55 28.52 16.02 2.04
C SER A 55 27.66 16.31 3.29
N GLY A 56 27.93 17.44 3.95
CA GLY A 56 27.12 17.88 5.10
C GLY A 56 25.66 18.13 4.71
N LYS A 57 25.41 18.62 3.49
CA LYS A 57 24.06 18.82 2.95
C LYS A 57 23.29 17.51 2.86
N PHE A 58 23.90 16.47 2.28
CA PHE A 58 23.23 15.18 2.13
C PHE A 58 22.99 14.51 3.49
N ARG A 59 23.92 14.64 4.43
CA ARG A 59 23.70 14.19 5.82
C ARG A 59 22.46 14.85 6.44
N ALA A 60 22.35 16.18 6.36
CA ALA A 60 21.19 16.91 6.86
C ALA A 60 19.87 16.60 6.12
N GLU A 61 19.95 16.17 4.85
CA GLU A 61 18.77 15.66 4.12
C GLU A 61 18.34 14.29 4.63
N ARG A 62 19.30 13.39 4.90
CA ARG A 62 19.01 12.06 5.46
C ARG A 62 18.41 12.13 6.86
N ASP A 63 18.95 13.00 7.71
CA ASP A 63 18.46 13.19 9.08
C ASP A 63 17.01 13.71 9.06
N ARG A 64 16.72 14.71 8.20
CA ARG A 64 15.36 15.25 8.04
C ARG A 64 14.37 14.25 7.43
N ALA A 65 14.86 13.32 6.62
CA ALA A 65 14.05 12.29 5.98
C ALA A 65 13.88 11.03 6.86
N GLY A 66 14.52 10.95 8.03
CA GLY A 66 14.41 9.80 8.93
C GLY A 66 15.03 8.52 8.36
N CYS A 67 16.12 8.64 7.60
CA CYS A 67 16.68 7.51 6.85
C CYS A 67 17.29 6.40 7.73
N GLU A 68 17.59 6.67 9.00
CA GLU A 68 18.11 5.65 9.93
C GLU A 68 17.04 4.62 10.32
N ASP A 69 15.77 5.02 10.38
CA ASP A 69 14.66 4.18 10.81
C ASP A 69 13.78 3.68 9.64
N ALA A 70 14.11 4.11 8.41
CA ALA A 70 13.33 3.79 7.23
C ALA A 70 13.48 2.31 6.83
N VAL A 71 12.36 1.64 6.55
CA VAL A 71 12.32 0.21 6.19
C VAL A 71 11.75 0.04 4.80
N TRP A 72 12.39 -0.79 3.99
CA TRP A 72 11.90 -1.10 2.64
C TRP A 72 10.48 -1.68 2.69
N PRO A 73 9.55 -1.26 1.79
CA PRO A 73 9.74 -0.35 0.66
C PRO A 73 9.50 1.14 0.98
N ASP A 74 9.18 1.48 2.22
CA ASP A 74 8.81 2.84 2.66
C ASP A 74 10.05 3.72 2.96
N ILE A 75 11.08 3.62 2.12
CA ILE A 75 12.29 4.43 2.23
C ILE A 75 12.18 5.66 1.32
N PRO A 76 12.29 6.89 1.85
CA PRO A 76 12.32 8.07 1.01
C PRO A 76 13.48 8.04 0.00
N VAL A 77 13.21 8.39 -1.26
CA VAL A 77 14.24 8.43 -2.31
C VAL A 77 15.38 9.42 -2.02
N SER A 78 15.19 10.35 -1.08
CA SER A 78 16.23 11.26 -0.58
C SER A 78 17.25 10.58 0.33
N CYS A 79 16.99 9.34 0.77
CA CYS A 79 17.93 8.58 1.59
C CYS A 79 19.11 8.00 0.77
N TYR A 80 18.96 7.96 -0.56
CA TYR A 80 19.98 7.47 -1.48
C TYR A 80 20.83 8.63 -2.01
N PRO A 81 22.17 8.45 -2.08
CA PRO A 81 23.05 9.42 -2.70
C PRO A 81 22.65 9.69 -4.17
N ARG A 82 22.90 10.92 -4.64
CA ARG A 82 22.76 11.33 -6.04
C ARG A 82 24.07 11.91 -6.57
#